data_AF-A0A086LZY4-F1
#
_entry.id   AF-A0A086LZY4-F1
#
_cell.length_a   1.000
_cell.length_b   1.000
_cell.length_c   1.000
_cell.angle_alpha   90.00
_cell.angle_beta   90.00
_cell.angle_gamma   90.00
#
_symmetry.space_group_name_H-M   'P 1'
#
loop_
_entity.id
_entity.type
_entity.pdbx_description
1 polymer ?
#
loop_
_entity_poly.entity_id
_entity_poly.type
_entity_poly.pdbx_seq_one_letter_code
_entity_poly.pdbx_strand_id
1 'polypeptide(L)'
;MAALQVLVGLPRPGGVSRWFSTQELRQVVERLAVEVEVKPELIRQVDLGPFRHTVDDGLPLRKSAYSLLRALLQASSPLCLEEVVPRERLVEFAVNGLTDTNDDVHVLAAGIVSQLASSVSTSLKANRLRVTPRLAALVVSVADAAAAPLASAVTRCLSALQRQRNAFQSASSEGSAATAAEAAERQMDLLRIFVRCMHQLDGAFQFCRGSQAEEESLQSDERGANREEALRSRPGVPAMKKVQNEKGEEYHIVDDSAQLRHSGEEAKPTGEVWMEVLTRELQNPVFLQIWRTARKGGEEGDAFGAVGC
;
A
#
# COMPACT_ATOMS: atom_id res chain seq x y z
N MET A 1 -13.28 23.66 -33.40
CA MET A 1 -13.19 22.18 -33.41
C MET A 1 -12.63 21.57 -32.12
N ALA A 2 -11.77 22.26 -31.34
CA ALA A 2 -11.25 21.73 -30.05
C ALA A 2 -12.28 21.72 -28.90
N ALA A 3 -13.26 22.64 -28.91
CA ALA A 3 -14.29 22.74 -27.87
C ALA A 3 -15.35 21.62 -27.93
N LEU A 4 -15.61 21.05 -29.12
CA LEU A 4 -16.60 19.98 -29.30
C LEU A 4 -16.09 18.58 -28.88
N GLN A 5 -14.78 18.42 -28.68
CA GLN A 5 -14.17 17.17 -28.20
C GLN A 5 -14.22 17.01 -26.67
N VAL A 6 -14.79 17.98 -25.94
CA VAL A 6 -15.02 17.89 -24.49
C VAL A 6 -16.32 17.11 -24.17
N LEU A 7 -17.26 17.07 -25.12
CA LEU A 7 -18.59 16.44 -24.94
C LEU A 7 -18.62 14.94 -25.25
N VAL A 8 -17.59 14.39 -25.90
CA VAL A 8 -17.49 12.95 -26.18
C VAL A 8 -16.44 12.38 -25.24
N GLY A 9 -16.89 11.72 -24.17
CA GLY A 9 -16.10 11.16 -23.07
C GLY A 9 -15.14 10.04 -23.46
N LEU A 10 -14.23 10.30 -24.39
CA LEU A 10 -13.05 9.48 -24.64
C LEU A 10 -11.90 10.00 -23.78
N PRO A 11 -11.27 9.16 -22.94
CA PRO A 11 -10.12 9.57 -22.15
C PRO A 11 -8.98 9.93 -23.12
N ARG A 12 -8.64 11.21 -23.18
CA ARG A 12 -7.45 11.64 -23.93
C ARG A 12 -6.19 11.28 -23.13
N PRO A 13 -5.12 10.83 -23.79
CA PRO A 13 -3.84 10.63 -23.13
C PRO A 13 -3.32 12.01 -22.70
N GLY A 14 -2.86 12.11 -21.46
CA GLY A 14 -2.22 13.33 -20.97
C GLY A 14 -2.22 13.51 -19.46
N GLY A 15 -3.02 12.77 -18.69
CA GLY A 15 -2.97 12.74 -17.22
C GLY A 15 -2.64 14.09 -16.55
N VAL A 16 -1.81 14.07 -15.51
CA VAL A 16 -1.23 15.27 -14.86
C VAL A 16 -0.34 16.12 -15.77
N SER A 17 0.22 15.55 -16.84
CA SER A 17 1.16 16.24 -17.74
C SER A 17 0.54 17.38 -18.56
N ARG A 18 -0.80 17.51 -18.50
CA ARG A 18 -1.54 18.66 -19.06
C ARG A 18 -1.44 19.92 -18.21
N TRP A 19 -1.24 19.75 -16.90
CA TRP A 19 -1.27 20.84 -15.93
C TRP A 19 0.10 21.09 -15.31
N PHE A 20 0.95 20.06 -15.25
CA PHE A 20 2.28 20.15 -14.65
C PHE A 20 3.33 19.62 -15.61
N SER A 21 4.44 20.36 -15.74
CA SER A 21 5.69 19.81 -16.25
C SER A 21 6.25 18.76 -15.29
N THR A 22 7.11 17.88 -15.81
CA THR A 22 7.82 16.88 -14.99
C THR A 22 8.59 17.53 -13.82
N GLN A 23 9.17 18.71 -14.05
CA GLN A 23 9.91 19.44 -13.01
C GLN A 23 8.98 19.99 -11.92
N GLU A 24 7.83 20.55 -12.29
CA GLU A 24 6.84 21.03 -11.32
C GLU A 24 6.29 19.88 -10.49
N LEU A 25 5.99 18.74 -11.12
CA LEU A 25 5.50 17.57 -10.39
C LEU A 25 6.56 17.02 -9.41
N ARG A 26 7.85 17.02 -9.79
CA ARG A 26 8.95 16.71 -8.86
C ARG A 26 8.97 17.65 -7.67
N GLN A 27 8.88 18.96 -7.90
CA GLN A 27 8.87 19.95 -6.83
C GLN A 27 7.67 19.79 -5.89
N VAL A 28 6.50 19.48 -6.44
CA VAL A 28 5.29 19.19 -5.63
C VAL A 28 5.54 17.97 -4.76
N VAL A 29 6.10 16.90 -5.31
CA VAL A 29 6.38 15.66 -4.57
C VAL A 29 7.42 15.86 -3.47
N GLU A 30 8.50 16.61 -3.73
CA GLU A 30 9.49 16.94 -2.70
C GLU A 30 8.90 17.81 -1.58
N ARG A 31 7.99 18.75 -1.90
CA ARG A 31 7.26 19.51 -0.87
C ARG A 31 6.35 18.60 -0.06
N LEU A 32 5.65 17.67 -0.72
CA LEU A 32 4.81 16.69 -0.03
C LEU A 32 5.62 15.80 0.91
N ALA A 33 6.86 15.43 0.56
CA ALA A 33 7.77 14.69 1.43
C ALA A 33 7.94 15.37 2.80
N VAL A 34 8.12 16.69 2.81
CA VAL A 34 8.24 17.46 4.06
C VAL A 34 6.92 17.54 4.82
N GLU A 35 5.79 17.59 4.12
CA GLU A 35 4.47 17.76 4.76
C GLU A 35 3.83 16.45 5.26
N VAL A 36 4.29 15.29 4.78
CA VAL A 36 3.83 14.00 5.28
C VAL A 36 4.50 13.58 6.60
N GLU A 37 5.59 14.25 6.98
CA GLU A 37 6.32 13.95 8.21
C GLU A 37 5.58 14.48 9.45
N VAL A 38 5.78 13.78 10.57
CA VAL A 38 5.31 14.24 11.86
C VAL A 38 6.26 15.32 12.34
N LYS A 39 5.76 16.55 12.49
CA LYS A 39 6.55 17.70 12.94
C LYS A 39 6.47 17.83 14.46
N PRO A 40 7.47 17.37 15.23
CA PRO A 40 7.42 17.38 16.69
C PRO A 40 7.25 18.78 17.28
N GLU A 41 7.73 19.81 16.57
CA GLU A 41 7.55 21.22 16.92
C GLU A 41 6.09 21.70 16.86
N LEU A 42 5.21 20.96 16.17
CA LEU A 42 3.76 21.22 16.11
C LEU A 42 2.97 20.34 17.09
N ILE A 43 3.64 19.55 17.92
CA ILE A 43 3.00 18.69 18.93
C ILE A 43 3.16 19.34 20.31
N ARG A 44 2.04 19.63 20.97
CA ARG A 44 2.02 20.22 22.31
C ARG A 44 1.15 19.41 23.27
N GLN A 45 1.52 19.42 24.54
CA GLN A 45 0.67 18.90 25.60
C GLN A 45 -0.20 20.03 26.16
N VAL A 46 -1.50 19.78 26.22
CA VAL A 46 -2.49 20.65 26.84
C VAL A 46 -2.90 20.03 28.17
N ASP A 47 -2.62 20.75 29.26
CA ASP A 47 -3.08 20.36 30.59
C ASP A 47 -4.58 20.70 30.73
N LEU A 48 -5.38 19.67 31.04
CA LEU A 48 -6.82 19.75 31.31
C LEU A 48 -7.08 19.46 32.81
N GLY A 49 -6.24 20.01 33.68
CA GLY A 49 -6.24 19.73 35.12
C GLY A 49 -5.49 18.43 35.45
N PRO A 50 -6.16 17.38 35.99
CA PRO A 50 -5.51 16.10 36.28
C PRO A 50 -5.19 15.26 35.03
N PHE A 51 -5.59 15.73 33.84
CA PHE A 51 -5.38 15.06 32.56
C PHE A 51 -4.44 15.86 31.67
N ARG A 52 -3.64 15.16 30.87
CA ARG A 52 -2.86 15.74 29.77
C ARG A 52 -3.38 15.23 28.44
N HIS A 53 -3.55 16.14 27.49
CA HIS A 53 -3.96 15.81 26.14
C HIS A 53 -2.91 16.28 25.14
N THR A 54 -2.38 15.35 24.35
CA THR A 54 -1.46 15.68 23.26
C THR A 54 -2.26 16.21 22.06
N VAL A 55 -1.95 17.43 21.64
CA VAL A 55 -2.51 18.05 20.44
C VAL A 55 -1.43 18.09 19.37
N ASP A 56 -1.71 17.51 18.20
CA ASP A 56 -0.90 17.60 17.00
C ASP A 56 -1.51 18.64 16.06
N ASP A 57 -0.98 19.87 16.09
CA ASP A 57 -1.45 20.97 15.24
C ASP A 57 -1.01 20.77 13.76
N GLY A 58 -0.07 19.85 13.50
CA GLY A 58 0.39 19.47 12.15
C GLY A 58 -0.47 18.40 11.47
N LEU A 59 -1.35 17.72 12.22
CA LEU A 59 -2.19 16.63 11.69
C LEU A 59 -3.05 17.03 10.48
N PRO A 60 -3.72 18.19 10.43
CA PRO A 60 -4.52 18.59 9.27
C PRO A 60 -3.67 18.69 8.00
N LEU A 61 -2.47 19.25 8.11
CA LEU A 61 -1.54 19.41 6.98
C LEU A 61 -1.07 18.06 6.47
N ARG A 62 -0.74 17.14 7.37
CA ARG A 62 -0.34 15.77 7.04
C ARG A 62 -1.46 15.01 6.32
N LYS A 63 -2.70 15.09 6.81
CA LYS A 63 -3.88 14.52 6.12
C LYS A 63 -4.07 15.11 4.72
N SER A 64 -3.95 16.42 4.58
CA SER A 64 -4.04 17.09 3.29
C SER A 64 -2.92 16.67 2.33
N ALA A 65 -1.69 16.48 2.83
CA ALA A 65 -0.57 16.01 2.03
C ALA A 65 -0.82 14.60 1.48
N TYR A 66 -1.25 13.66 2.33
CA TYR A 66 -1.60 12.30 1.88
C TYR A 66 -2.81 12.27 0.93
N SER A 67 -3.81 13.10 1.18
CA SER A 67 -4.96 13.25 0.28
C SER A 67 -4.52 13.76 -1.10
N LEU A 68 -3.66 14.79 -1.15
CA LEU A 68 -3.12 15.31 -2.40
C LEU A 68 -2.25 14.29 -3.12
N LEU A 69 -1.37 13.58 -2.39
CA LEU A 69 -0.55 12.52 -2.96
C LEU A 69 -1.41 11.46 -3.64
N ARG A 70 -2.47 10.99 -2.96
CA ARG A 70 -3.41 10.02 -3.54
C ARG A 70 -4.12 10.56 -4.78
N ALA A 71 -4.57 11.82 -4.75
CA ALA A 71 -5.20 12.45 -5.91
C ALA A 71 -4.23 12.59 -7.10
N LEU A 72 -2.97 12.95 -6.84
CA LEU A 72 -1.92 12.98 -7.86
C LEU A 72 -1.70 11.60 -8.46
N LEU A 73 -1.65 10.55 -7.63
CA LEU A 73 -1.55 9.17 -8.11
C LEU A 73 -2.72 8.78 -8.99
N GLN A 74 -3.91 9.33 -8.75
CA GLN A 74 -5.12 8.98 -9.51
C GLN A 74 -5.18 9.70 -10.85
N ALA A 75 -4.71 10.94 -10.87
CA ALA A 75 -4.66 11.75 -12.09
C ALA A 75 -3.48 11.37 -13.01
N SER A 76 -2.48 10.66 -12.50
CA SER A 76 -1.28 10.26 -13.24
C SER A 76 -1.31 8.75 -13.57
N SER A 77 -0.76 8.40 -14.74
CA SER A 77 -0.49 6.99 -15.02
C SER A 77 0.62 6.50 -14.08
N PRO A 78 0.56 5.27 -13.55
CA PRO A 78 1.65 4.66 -12.77
C PRO A 78 3.01 4.79 -13.47
N LEU A 79 3.04 4.65 -14.80
CA LEU A 79 4.24 4.83 -15.62
C LEU A 79 4.77 6.27 -15.61
N CYS A 80 3.89 7.27 -15.54
CA CYS A 80 4.27 8.68 -15.48
C CYS A 80 4.85 9.04 -14.11
N LEU A 81 4.34 8.43 -13.04
CA LEU A 81 4.89 8.62 -11.70
C LEU A 81 6.29 8.06 -11.56
N GLU A 82 6.58 6.89 -12.12
CA GLU A 82 7.93 6.30 -12.04
C GLU A 82 8.99 7.14 -12.77
N GLU A 83 8.61 7.89 -13.79
CA GLU A 83 9.51 8.84 -14.47
C GLU A 83 9.79 10.09 -13.63
N VAL A 84 8.83 10.46 -12.80
CA VAL A 84 8.85 11.72 -12.05
C VAL A 84 9.40 11.51 -10.65
N VAL A 85 8.96 10.46 -9.95
CA VAL A 85 9.17 10.18 -8.54
C VAL A 85 10.00 8.91 -8.38
N PRO A 86 11.12 8.96 -7.63
CA PRO A 86 11.90 7.77 -7.32
C PRO A 86 11.08 6.72 -6.57
N ARG A 87 11.33 5.43 -6.83
CA ARG A 87 10.65 4.31 -6.16
C ARG A 87 10.77 4.41 -4.65
N GLU A 88 11.97 4.76 -4.16
CA GLU A 88 12.26 4.93 -2.74
C GLU A 88 11.30 5.90 -2.07
N ARG A 89 11.00 7.02 -2.75
CA ARG A 89 10.11 8.06 -2.21
C ARG A 89 8.67 7.58 -2.14
N LEU A 90 8.21 6.83 -3.15
CA LEU A 90 6.86 6.23 -3.12
C LEU A 90 6.70 5.19 -2.01
N VAL A 91 7.74 4.38 -1.79
CA VAL A 91 7.77 3.40 -0.69
C VAL A 91 7.78 4.11 0.66
N GLU A 92 8.58 5.16 0.81
CA GLU A 92 8.64 5.97 2.03
C GLU A 92 7.29 6.60 2.38
N PHE A 93 6.57 7.16 1.40
CA PHE A 93 5.20 7.66 1.62
C PHE A 93 4.27 6.57 2.15
N ALA A 94 4.34 5.37 1.58
CA ALA A 94 3.51 4.25 2.04
C ALA A 94 3.85 3.87 3.49
N VAL A 95 5.13 3.71 3.82
CA VAL A 95 5.58 3.32 5.15
C VAL A 95 5.22 4.40 6.18
N ASN A 96 5.62 5.65 5.95
CA ASN A 96 5.39 6.76 6.88
C ASN A 96 3.91 6.93 7.20
N GLY A 97 3.06 6.76 6.19
CA GLY A 97 1.62 6.92 6.31
C GLY A 97 0.95 5.74 7.02
N LEU A 98 1.41 4.51 6.79
CA LEU A 98 0.92 3.31 7.47
C LEU A 98 1.42 3.20 8.93
N THR A 99 2.50 3.92 9.28
CA THR A 99 3.07 3.95 10.63
C THR A 99 2.80 5.28 11.34
N ASP A 100 1.83 6.05 10.86
CA ASP A 100 1.39 7.28 11.52
C ASP A 100 0.75 6.98 12.89
N THR A 101 0.59 8.01 13.70
CA THR A 101 -0.17 7.92 14.96
C THR A 101 -1.69 8.01 14.74
N ASN A 102 -2.13 8.56 13.61
CA ASN A 102 -3.53 8.84 13.34
C ASN A 102 -4.15 7.85 12.32
N ASP A 103 -5.30 7.28 12.68
CA ASP A 103 -5.97 6.27 11.85
C ASP A 103 -6.47 6.83 10.50
N ASP A 104 -6.83 8.12 10.38
CA ASP A 104 -7.24 8.69 9.09
C ASP A 104 -6.05 8.76 8.11
N VAL A 105 -4.84 8.98 8.64
CA VAL A 105 -3.61 8.91 7.83
C VAL A 105 -3.35 7.46 7.39
N HIS A 106 -3.58 6.46 8.26
CA HIS A 106 -3.50 5.04 7.85
C HIS A 106 -4.46 4.72 6.72
N VAL A 107 -5.70 5.24 6.76
CA VAL A 107 -6.69 5.03 5.69
C VAL A 107 -6.23 5.64 4.38
N LEU A 108 -5.70 6.86 4.40
CA LEU A 108 -5.19 7.53 3.19
C LEU A 108 -3.98 6.78 2.61
N ALA A 109 -3.05 6.35 3.47
CA ALA A 109 -1.87 5.58 3.09
C ALA A 109 -2.22 4.19 2.53
N ALA A 110 -3.15 3.46 3.16
CA ALA A 110 -3.68 2.22 2.63
C ALA A 110 -4.34 2.42 1.26
N GLY A 111 -5.05 3.55 1.07
CA GLY A 111 -5.60 3.93 -0.23
C GLY A 111 -4.54 4.14 -1.33
N ILE A 112 -3.40 4.73 -0.98
CA ILE A 112 -2.24 4.88 -1.88
C ILE A 112 -1.67 3.50 -2.25
N VAL A 113 -1.43 2.64 -1.26
CA VAL A 113 -0.90 1.28 -1.49
C VAL A 113 -1.83 0.45 -2.36
N SER A 114 -3.13 0.44 -2.06
CA SER A 114 -4.17 -0.19 -2.87
C SER A 114 -4.15 0.27 -4.33
N GLN A 115 -3.96 1.57 -4.55
CA GLN A 115 -3.95 2.16 -5.88
C GLN A 115 -2.68 1.81 -6.67
N LEU A 116 -1.52 1.79 -6.00
CA LEU A 116 -0.28 1.30 -6.58
C LEU A 116 -0.41 -0.19 -6.93
N ALA A 117 -1.01 -1.03 -6.08
CA ALA A 117 -1.27 -2.43 -6.40
C ALA A 117 -2.25 -2.61 -7.57
N SER A 118 -3.31 -1.79 -7.64
CA SER A 118 -4.34 -1.86 -8.69
C SER A 118 -3.83 -1.49 -10.08
N SER A 119 -2.66 -0.83 -10.17
CA SER A 119 -1.99 -0.58 -11.45
C SER A 119 -1.55 -1.86 -12.17
N VAL A 120 -1.42 -2.96 -11.42
CA VAL A 120 -1.13 -4.30 -11.92
C VAL A 120 -2.45 -5.07 -11.99
N SER A 121 -3.02 -5.16 -13.20
CA SER A 121 -4.22 -5.98 -13.42
C SER A 121 -3.88 -7.46 -13.30
N THR A 122 -4.42 -8.12 -12.28
CA THR A 122 -4.35 -9.59 -12.11
C THR A 122 -5.32 -10.34 -13.05
N SER A 123 -6.17 -9.62 -13.79
CA SER A 123 -7.16 -10.20 -14.70
C SER A 123 -6.61 -10.31 -16.12
N LEU A 124 -6.40 -11.55 -16.57
CA LEU A 124 -5.90 -11.92 -17.90
C LEU A 124 -6.73 -11.37 -19.09
N LYS A 125 -7.97 -10.91 -18.86
CA LYS A 125 -8.88 -10.40 -19.91
C LYS A 125 -8.82 -8.87 -20.12
N ALA A 126 -8.14 -8.13 -19.25
CA ALA A 126 -8.05 -6.67 -19.31
C ALA A 126 -6.61 -6.22 -19.64
N ASN A 127 -6.10 -6.61 -20.81
CA ASN A 127 -4.77 -6.20 -21.25
C ASN A 127 -4.79 -4.77 -21.82
N ARG A 128 -4.14 -3.79 -21.16
CA ARG A 128 -3.59 -2.57 -21.80
C ARG A 128 -2.38 -1.91 -21.11
N LEU A 129 -1.81 -2.50 -20.07
CA LEU A 129 -0.51 -2.08 -19.54
C LEU A 129 0.34 -3.34 -19.39
N ARG A 130 1.36 -3.49 -20.25
CA ARG A 130 2.46 -4.42 -19.96
C ARG A 130 3.00 -3.98 -18.61
N VAL A 131 2.94 -4.85 -17.60
CA VAL A 131 3.62 -4.60 -16.33
C VAL A 131 5.09 -4.45 -16.66
N THR A 132 5.62 -3.25 -16.47
CA THR A 132 7.05 -2.99 -16.72
C THR A 132 7.86 -3.59 -15.58
N PRO A 133 9.14 -3.95 -15.80
CA PRO A 133 10.01 -4.39 -14.71
C PRO A 133 10.11 -3.37 -13.57
N ARG A 134 10.00 -2.07 -13.89
CA ARG A 134 9.98 -0.98 -12.91
C ARG A 134 8.71 -1.02 -12.05
N LEU A 135 7.53 -1.17 -12.67
CA LEU A 135 6.27 -1.29 -11.95
C LEU A 135 6.22 -2.55 -11.09
N ALA A 136 6.71 -3.67 -11.61
CA ALA A 136 6.87 -4.89 -10.83
C ALA A 136 7.79 -4.67 -9.62
N ALA A 137 8.94 -4.02 -9.80
CA ALA A 137 9.87 -3.71 -8.72
C ALA A 137 9.28 -2.75 -7.68
N LEU A 138 8.49 -1.75 -8.11
CA LEU A 138 7.76 -0.86 -7.22
C LEU A 138 6.74 -1.64 -6.39
N VAL A 139 5.89 -2.44 -7.02
CA VAL A 139 4.87 -3.25 -6.31
C VAL A 139 5.54 -4.23 -5.35
N VAL A 140 6.64 -4.88 -5.73
CA VAL A 140 7.40 -5.77 -4.84
C VAL A 140 7.98 -5.03 -3.64
N SER A 141 8.53 -3.83 -3.85
CA SER A 141 9.10 -3.01 -2.77
C SER A 141 8.02 -2.46 -1.83
N VAL A 142 6.91 -1.97 -2.40
CA VAL A 142 5.76 -1.46 -1.64
C VAL A 142 5.07 -2.58 -0.88
N ALA A 143 4.96 -3.77 -1.48
CA ALA A 143 4.54 -4.97 -0.80
C ALA A 143 5.42 -5.13 0.43
N ASP A 144 6.70 -5.49 0.28
CA ASP A 144 7.62 -5.78 1.40
C ASP A 144 7.57 -4.72 2.51
N ALA A 145 7.67 -3.44 2.14
CA ALA A 145 7.69 -2.35 3.11
C ALA A 145 6.36 -2.16 3.86
N ALA A 146 5.22 -2.48 3.26
CA ALA A 146 3.91 -2.35 3.89
C ALA A 146 3.54 -3.54 4.80
N ALA A 147 4.30 -4.64 4.84
CA ALA A 147 3.96 -5.85 5.61
C ALA A 147 3.72 -5.57 7.08
N ALA A 148 4.79 -5.13 7.74
CA ALA A 148 4.81 -4.97 9.17
C ALA A 148 3.85 -3.84 9.60
N PRO A 149 3.80 -2.69 8.91
CA PRO A 149 2.80 -1.66 9.19
C PRO A 149 1.35 -2.14 9.07
N LEU A 150 0.98 -2.84 7.99
CA LEU A 150 -0.38 -3.35 7.79
C LEU A 150 -0.74 -4.43 8.82
N ALA A 151 0.19 -5.34 9.11
CA ALA A 151 -0.02 -6.35 10.16
C ALA A 151 -0.23 -5.69 11.54
N SER A 152 0.60 -4.71 11.89
CA SER A 152 0.45 -3.93 13.13
C SER A 152 -0.88 -3.19 13.20
N ALA A 153 -1.31 -2.54 12.10
CA ALA A 153 -2.59 -1.85 12.01
C ALA A 153 -3.77 -2.83 12.23
N VAL A 154 -3.73 -3.99 11.60
CA VAL A 154 -4.72 -5.06 11.77
C VAL A 154 -4.77 -5.55 13.23
N THR A 155 -3.60 -5.84 13.84
CA THR A 155 -3.53 -6.28 15.24
C THR A 155 -4.11 -5.20 16.18
N ARG A 156 -3.79 -3.92 15.94
CA ARG A 156 -4.36 -2.80 16.73
C ARG A 156 -5.88 -2.75 16.64
N CYS A 157 -6.45 -2.87 15.44
CA CYS A 157 -7.90 -2.90 15.26
C CYS A 157 -8.55 -4.06 16.02
N LEU A 158 -7.95 -5.26 16.01
CA LEU A 158 -8.48 -6.40 16.76
C LEU A 158 -8.44 -6.20 18.26
N SER A 159 -7.31 -5.74 18.80
CA SER A 159 -7.20 -5.47 20.22
C SER A 159 -8.18 -4.37 20.63
N ALA A 160 -8.42 -3.37 19.77
CA ALA A 160 -9.46 -2.37 19.98
C ALA A 160 -10.86 -3.00 20.00
N LEU A 161 -11.21 -3.84 19.02
CA LEU A 161 -12.49 -4.55 18.97
C LEU A 161 -12.73 -5.43 20.20
N GLN A 162 -11.71 -6.16 20.65
CA GLN A 162 -11.79 -6.97 21.86
C GLN A 162 -12.09 -6.11 23.09
N ARG A 163 -11.43 -4.95 23.22
CA ARG A 163 -11.72 -3.98 24.30
C ARG A 163 -13.14 -3.44 24.22
N GLN A 164 -13.61 -3.07 23.03
CA GLN A 164 -14.97 -2.55 22.85
C GLN A 164 -16.04 -3.62 23.14
N ARG A 165 -15.79 -4.88 22.77
CA ARG A 165 -16.67 -6.00 23.12
C ARG A 165 -16.79 -6.17 24.64
N ASN A 166 -15.67 -6.14 25.35
CA ASN A 166 -15.68 -6.25 26.81
C ASN A 166 -16.41 -5.05 27.44
N ALA A 167 -16.15 -3.84 26.95
CA ALA A 167 -16.83 -2.63 27.41
C ALA A 167 -18.35 -2.71 27.21
N PHE A 168 -18.80 -3.18 26.05
CA PHE A 168 -20.22 -3.41 25.75
C PHE A 168 -20.86 -4.43 26.69
N GLN A 169 -20.18 -5.55 26.96
CA GLN A 169 -20.68 -6.58 27.88
C GLN A 169 -20.76 -6.10 29.33
N SER A 170 -19.84 -5.22 29.74
CA SER A 170 -19.84 -4.60 31.08
C SER A 170 -20.69 -3.33 31.19
N ALA A 171 -21.34 -2.89 30.11
CA ALA A 171 -22.04 -1.62 30.07
C ALA A 171 -23.22 -1.61 31.04
N SER A 172 -23.20 -0.67 31.98
CA SER A 172 -24.28 -0.49 32.98
C SER A 172 -25.40 0.43 32.50
N SER A 173 -25.23 1.08 31.33
CA SER A 173 -26.22 1.97 30.73
C SER A 173 -26.26 1.82 29.21
N GLU A 174 -27.41 2.12 28.61
CA GLU A 174 -27.59 2.10 27.15
C GLU A 174 -26.63 3.05 26.43
N GLY A 175 -26.33 4.23 27.02
CA GLY A 175 -25.37 5.17 26.44
C GLY A 175 -23.94 4.65 26.42
N SER A 176 -23.52 3.92 27.46
CA SER A 176 -22.20 3.28 27.48
C SER A 176 -22.11 2.11 26.49
N ALA A 177 -23.20 1.39 26.27
CA ALA A 177 -23.26 0.34 25.26
C ALA A 177 -23.21 0.93 23.84
N ALA A 178 -23.94 2.02 23.57
CA ALA A 178 -23.97 2.69 22.27
C ALA A 178 -22.59 3.23 21.86
N THR A 179 -21.86 3.87 22.77
CA THR A 179 -20.50 4.39 22.49
C THR A 179 -19.50 3.27 22.19
N ALA A 180 -19.55 2.16 22.92
CA ALA A 180 -18.72 0.98 22.64
C ALA A 180 -19.06 0.35 21.28
N ALA A 181 -20.35 0.32 20.92
CA ALA A 181 -20.81 -0.19 19.62
C ALA A 181 -20.32 0.68 18.46
N GLU A 182 -20.46 2.01 18.56
CA GLU A 182 -19.97 2.95 17.54
C GLU A 182 -18.44 2.87 17.38
N ALA A 183 -17.71 2.77 18.49
CA ALA A 183 -16.26 2.57 18.45
C ALA A 183 -15.88 1.24 17.79
N ALA A 184 -16.64 0.16 18.05
CA ALA A 184 -16.43 -1.13 17.41
C ALA A 184 -16.70 -1.07 15.90
N GLU A 185 -17.76 -0.37 15.46
CA GLU A 185 -18.07 -0.18 14.05
C GLU A 185 -16.93 0.50 13.29
N ARG A 186 -16.40 1.61 13.83
CA ARG A 186 -15.25 2.31 13.24
C ARG A 186 -14.03 1.40 13.11
N GLN A 187 -13.74 0.57 14.12
CA GLN A 187 -12.61 -0.37 14.08
C GLN A 187 -12.85 -1.51 13.07
N MET A 188 -14.09 -1.95 12.87
CA MET A 188 -14.44 -2.90 11.82
C MET A 188 -14.24 -2.31 10.42
N ASP A 189 -14.55 -1.03 10.22
CA ASP A 189 -14.34 -0.36 8.94
C ASP A 189 -12.86 -0.22 8.60
N LEU A 190 -12.04 0.21 9.55
CA LEU A 190 -10.58 0.21 9.40
C LEU A 190 -10.04 -1.18 9.03
N LEU A 191 -10.53 -2.21 9.73
CA LEU A 191 -10.14 -3.59 9.47
C LEU A 191 -10.47 -4.02 8.03
N ARG A 192 -11.66 -3.67 7.53
CA ARG A 192 -12.06 -3.95 6.14
C ARG A 192 -11.15 -3.26 5.14
N ILE A 193 -10.78 -2.00 5.40
CA ILE A 193 -9.87 -1.23 4.54
C ILE A 193 -8.50 -1.91 4.48
N PHE A 194 -7.91 -2.24 5.63
CA PHE A 194 -6.58 -2.87 5.66
C PHE A 194 -6.58 -4.26 5.04
N VAL A 195 -7.58 -5.10 5.30
CA VAL A 195 -7.69 -6.43 4.69
C VAL A 195 -7.84 -6.34 3.18
N ARG A 196 -8.63 -5.36 2.66
CA ARG A 196 -8.76 -5.13 1.22
C ARG A 196 -7.45 -4.68 0.59
N CYS A 197 -6.75 -3.76 1.25
CA CYS A 197 -5.42 -3.30 0.83
C CYS A 197 -4.44 -4.47 0.74
N MET A 198 -4.36 -5.29 1.79
CA MET A 198 -3.50 -6.48 1.82
C MET A 198 -3.85 -7.46 0.71
N HIS A 199 -5.13 -7.69 0.43
CA HIS A 199 -5.56 -8.59 -0.65
C HIS A 199 -5.16 -8.08 -2.04
N GLN A 200 -5.38 -6.79 -2.31
CA GLN A 200 -4.99 -6.18 -3.59
C GLN A 200 -3.47 -6.23 -3.78
N LEU A 201 -2.72 -5.92 -2.72
CA LEU A 201 -1.27 -5.93 -2.73
C LEU A 201 -0.70 -7.34 -2.94
N ASP A 202 -1.25 -8.35 -2.25
CA ASP A 202 -0.87 -9.76 -2.44
C ASP A 202 -1.14 -10.22 -3.88
N GLY A 203 -2.34 -9.93 -4.41
CA GLY A 203 -2.67 -10.27 -5.80
C GLY A 203 -1.69 -9.66 -6.82
N ALA A 204 -1.38 -8.37 -6.67
CA ALA A 204 -0.43 -7.66 -7.53
C ALA A 204 1.00 -8.21 -7.37
N PHE A 205 1.42 -8.51 -6.14
CA PHE A 205 2.73 -9.07 -5.82
C PHE A 205 2.93 -10.45 -6.46
N GLN A 206 1.97 -11.36 -6.28
CA GLN A 206 2.04 -12.72 -6.85
C GLN A 206 2.07 -12.67 -8.38
N PHE A 207 1.28 -11.79 -8.99
CA PHE A 207 1.30 -11.58 -10.43
C PHE A 207 2.68 -11.12 -10.92
N CYS A 208 3.28 -10.13 -10.25
CA CYS A 208 4.61 -9.61 -10.62
C CYS A 208 5.71 -10.68 -10.48
N ARG A 209 5.63 -11.57 -9.48
CA ARG A 209 6.56 -12.70 -9.36
C ARG A 209 6.33 -13.79 -10.42
N GLY A 210 5.07 -14.08 -10.76
CA GLY A 210 4.72 -15.06 -11.79
C GLY A 210 5.19 -14.66 -13.18
N SER A 211 5.01 -13.39 -13.56
CA SER A 211 5.48 -12.87 -14.86
C SER A 211 7.00 -12.88 -14.99
N GLN A 212 7.75 -12.63 -13.90
CA GLN A 212 9.21 -12.75 -13.90
C GLN A 212 9.66 -14.20 -14.15
N ALA A 213 8.99 -15.17 -13.52
CA ALA A 213 9.29 -16.59 -13.73
C ALA A 213 8.97 -17.08 -15.16
N GLU A 214 7.89 -16.57 -15.77
CA GLU A 214 7.52 -16.91 -17.16
C GLU A 214 8.49 -16.28 -18.19
N GLU A 215 8.85 -15.00 -18.06
CA GLU A 215 9.85 -14.36 -18.95
C GLU A 215 11.22 -15.04 -18.89
N GLU A 216 11.65 -15.49 -17.70
CA GLU A 216 12.91 -16.22 -17.51
C GLU A 216 12.87 -17.63 -18.09
N SER A 217 11.71 -18.31 -18.03
CA SER A 217 11.53 -19.63 -18.65
C SER A 217 11.65 -19.56 -20.18
N LEU A 218 11.07 -18.51 -20.80
CA LEU A 218 11.15 -18.28 -22.24
C LEU A 218 12.58 -17.91 -22.69
N GLN A 219 13.34 -17.17 -21.88
CA GLN A 219 14.76 -16.89 -22.17
C GLN A 219 15.66 -18.13 -21.98
N SER A 220 15.26 -19.08 -21.12
CA SER A 220 15.99 -20.33 -20.92
C SER A 220 15.77 -21.34 -22.05
N ASP A 221 14.59 -21.36 -22.67
CA ASP A 221 14.29 -22.20 -23.84
C ASP A 221 15.00 -21.72 -25.12
N GLU A 222 15.30 -20.43 -25.26
CA GLU A 222 16.12 -19.91 -26.36
C GLU A 222 17.63 -20.24 -26.20
N ARG A 223 18.08 -20.54 -24.98
CA ARG A 223 19.47 -20.99 -24.69
C ARG A 223 19.52 -22.50 -24.59
N GLY A 224 19.25 -23.17 -25.71
CA GLY A 224 19.47 -24.59 -25.83
C GLY A 224 20.92 -24.98 -25.54
N ALA A 225 21.07 -25.97 -24.65
CA ALA A 225 22.26 -26.77 -24.31
C ALA A 225 23.02 -26.40 -23.02
N ASN A 226 22.44 -26.71 -21.85
CA ASN A 226 23.08 -27.54 -20.80
C ASN A 226 22.17 -27.68 -19.56
N ARG A 227 21.51 -28.84 -19.44
CA ARG A 227 20.52 -29.12 -18.38
C ARG A 227 21.12 -29.20 -16.96
N GLU A 228 22.43 -29.42 -16.83
CA GLU A 228 23.15 -29.43 -15.54
C GLU A 228 23.62 -28.04 -15.09
N GLU A 229 23.75 -27.08 -16.01
CA GLU A 229 24.12 -25.69 -15.71
C GLU A 229 22.87 -24.88 -15.32
N ALA A 230 21.72 -25.21 -15.91
CA ALA A 230 20.39 -24.69 -15.56
C ALA A 230 19.97 -25.00 -14.11
N LEU A 231 20.48 -26.08 -13.50
CA LEU A 231 20.23 -26.44 -12.10
C LEU A 231 21.07 -25.61 -11.10
N ARG A 232 22.14 -24.95 -11.58
CA ARG A 232 22.97 -24.04 -10.77
C ARG A 232 22.57 -22.57 -10.93
N SER A 233 21.88 -22.21 -12.00
CA SER A 233 21.26 -20.90 -12.19
C SER A 233 19.83 -20.90 -11.66
N ARG A 234 19.66 -20.89 -10.33
CA ARG A 234 18.36 -20.56 -9.74
C ARG A 234 17.97 -19.12 -10.17
N PRO A 235 16.68 -18.86 -10.45
CA PRO A 235 16.20 -17.55 -10.88
C PRO A 235 16.58 -16.50 -9.82
N GLY A 236 17.19 -15.40 -10.26
CA GLY A 236 17.70 -14.39 -9.35
C GLY A 236 16.54 -13.55 -8.83
N VAL A 237 16.22 -13.69 -7.54
CA VAL A 237 15.38 -12.72 -6.83
C VAL A 237 15.97 -11.32 -7.08
N PRO A 238 15.16 -10.30 -7.40
CA PRO A 238 15.67 -8.94 -7.54
C PRO A 238 16.52 -8.61 -6.32
N ALA A 239 17.75 -8.15 -6.54
CA ALA A 239 18.60 -7.74 -5.44
C ALA A 239 17.83 -6.72 -4.61
N MET A 240 17.79 -6.93 -3.29
CA MET A 240 17.06 -6.06 -2.38
C MET A 240 18.05 -5.38 -1.46
N LYS A 241 17.93 -4.06 -1.30
CA LYS A 241 18.67 -3.30 -0.30
C LYS A 241 17.81 -3.14 0.94
N LYS A 242 18.41 -3.34 2.11
CA LYS A 242 17.80 -3.04 3.40
C LYS A 242 17.84 -1.53 3.63
N VAL A 243 16.70 -0.94 3.95
CA VAL A 243 16.53 0.49 4.24
C VAL A 243 15.92 0.62 5.63
N GLN A 244 16.30 1.67 6.35
CA GLN A 244 15.71 2.03 7.63
C GLN A 244 15.16 3.45 7.53
N ASN A 245 13.91 3.67 7.95
CA ASN A 245 13.35 5.02 8.03
C ASN A 245 13.78 5.73 9.32
N GLU A 246 13.43 7.02 9.44
CA GLU A 246 13.74 7.85 10.61
C GLU A 246 13.11 7.33 11.91
N LYS A 247 12.03 6.54 11.81
CA LYS A 247 11.37 5.87 12.95
C LYS A 247 12.08 4.57 13.37
N GLY A 248 13.15 4.18 12.69
CA GLY A 248 13.93 2.98 12.96
C GLY A 248 13.35 1.70 12.36
N GLU A 249 12.31 1.79 11.53
CA GLU A 249 11.64 0.64 10.90
C GLU A 249 12.44 0.17 9.70
N GLU A 250 12.75 -1.13 9.67
CA GLU A 250 13.57 -1.75 8.62
C GLU A 250 12.69 -2.44 7.56
N TYR A 251 12.96 -2.18 6.29
CA TYR A 251 12.27 -2.79 5.16
C TYR A 251 13.19 -2.94 3.95
N HIS A 252 12.78 -3.73 2.96
CA HIS A 252 13.57 -3.93 1.75
C HIS A 252 12.97 -3.20 0.55
N ILE A 253 13.85 -2.63 -0.26
CA ILE A 253 13.51 -2.04 -1.55
C ILE A 253 14.32 -2.76 -2.61
N VAL A 254 13.72 -3.02 -3.78
CA VAL A 254 14.47 -3.53 -4.93
C VAL A 254 15.63 -2.58 -5.25
N ASP A 255 16.82 -3.14 -5.45
CA ASP A 255 18.06 -2.45 -5.77
C ASP A 255 18.33 -2.52 -7.28
N ASP A 256 18.13 -1.39 -7.96
CA ASP A 256 18.38 -1.28 -9.41
C ASP A 256 19.87 -1.24 -9.76
N SER A 257 20.76 -1.06 -8.76
CA SER A 257 22.21 -0.91 -8.96
C SER A 257 23.00 -2.21 -8.85
N ALA A 258 22.38 -3.27 -8.32
CA ALA A 258 23.00 -4.58 -8.20
C ALA A 258 22.77 -5.43 -9.45
N GLN A 259 23.85 -5.93 -10.07
CA GLN A 259 23.78 -7.02 -11.04
C GLN A 259 23.10 -8.24 -10.38
N LEU A 260 22.25 -8.97 -11.12
CA LEU A 260 21.62 -10.21 -10.64
C LEU A 260 22.68 -11.08 -9.91
N ARG A 261 22.60 -11.18 -8.59
CA ARG A 261 23.64 -11.89 -7.82
C ARG A 261 23.51 -13.39 -8.07
N HIS A 262 24.63 -14.03 -8.38
CA HIS A 262 24.77 -15.48 -8.36
C HIS A 262 25.37 -15.95 -7.02
N SER A 263 24.53 -16.63 -6.22
CA SER A 263 24.83 -17.49 -5.07
C SER A 263 25.36 -16.84 -3.77
N GLY A 264 25.02 -17.47 -2.63
CA GLY A 264 25.73 -17.28 -1.37
C GLY A 264 24.94 -17.55 -0.09
N GLU A 265 23.93 -16.74 0.20
CA GLU A 265 23.25 -16.76 1.50
C GLU A 265 21.76 -17.00 1.32
N GLU A 266 21.22 -18.01 2.00
CA GLU A 266 19.79 -18.27 2.11
C GLU A 266 19.11 -17.11 2.87
N ALA A 267 18.86 -16.01 2.17
CA ALA A 267 17.81 -15.09 2.56
C ALA A 267 16.50 -15.86 2.42
N LYS A 268 15.85 -16.15 3.56
CA LYS A 268 14.52 -16.76 3.60
C LYS A 268 13.63 -16.09 2.54
N PRO A 269 12.97 -16.83 1.65
CA PRO A 269 12.18 -16.25 0.58
C PRO A 269 11.12 -15.37 1.22
N THR A 270 11.23 -14.06 1.05
CA THR A 270 10.48 -13.03 1.78
C THR A 270 8.96 -13.20 1.64
N GLY A 271 8.48 -13.90 0.60
CA GLY A 271 7.08 -14.29 0.44
C GLY A 271 6.56 -15.32 1.46
N GLU A 272 7.41 -16.15 2.07
CA GLU A 272 7.01 -17.06 3.14
C GLU A 272 6.70 -16.31 4.43
N VAL A 273 7.40 -15.20 4.73
CA VAL A 273 7.12 -14.38 5.91
C VAL A 273 5.75 -13.71 5.78
N TRP A 274 5.39 -13.28 4.57
CA TRP A 274 4.06 -12.77 4.27
C TRP A 274 2.99 -13.82 4.33
N MET A 275 3.20 -14.96 3.68
CA MET A 275 2.24 -16.06 3.76
C MET A 275 2.13 -16.58 5.18
N GLU A 276 3.18 -16.58 5.99
CA GLU A 276 3.13 -17.03 7.38
C GLU A 276 2.45 -15.99 8.28
N VAL A 277 2.72 -14.68 8.10
CA VAL A 277 2.04 -13.60 8.83
C VAL A 277 0.58 -13.48 8.38
N LEU A 278 0.31 -13.42 7.08
CA LEU A 278 -1.03 -13.42 6.53
C LEU A 278 -1.78 -14.70 6.91
N THR A 279 -1.18 -15.88 6.81
CA THR A 279 -1.84 -17.14 7.21
C THR A 279 -2.01 -17.23 8.72
N ARG A 280 -1.11 -16.69 9.54
CA ARG A 280 -1.28 -16.60 11.00
C ARG A 280 -2.42 -15.65 11.38
N GLU A 281 -2.46 -14.45 10.81
CA GLU A 281 -3.52 -13.48 11.08
C GLU A 281 -4.86 -13.88 10.42
N LEU A 282 -4.82 -14.51 9.23
CA LEU A 282 -5.97 -15.12 8.56
C LEU A 282 -6.33 -16.49 9.14
N GLN A 283 -5.59 -17.13 10.03
CA GLN A 283 -6.07 -18.34 10.72
C GLN A 283 -7.17 -18.01 11.73
N ASN A 284 -7.35 -16.73 12.03
CA ASN A 284 -8.46 -16.26 12.83
C ASN A 284 -9.77 -16.35 12.01
N PRO A 285 -10.78 -17.07 12.50
CA PRO A 285 -12.01 -17.35 11.74
C PRO A 285 -12.77 -16.09 11.34
N VAL A 286 -12.64 -14.99 12.09
CA VAL A 286 -13.26 -13.69 11.76
C VAL A 286 -12.57 -13.07 10.55
N PHE A 287 -11.24 -13.15 10.47
CA PHE A 287 -10.48 -12.66 9.31
C PHE A 287 -10.74 -13.46 8.06
N LEU A 288 -10.85 -14.79 8.15
CA LEU A 288 -11.23 -15.60 6.99
C LEU A 288 -12.59 -15.19 6.45
N GLN A 289 -13.54 -14.87 7.32
CA GLN A 289 -14.85 -14.41 6.88
C GLN A 289 -14.77 -13.04 6.22
N ILE A 290 -14.09 -12.06 6.82
CA ILE A 290 -13.89 -10.72 6.23
C ILE A 290 -13.11 -10.80 4.90
N TRP A 291 -12.09 -11.64 4.84
CA TRP A 291 -11.29 -11.85 3.63
C TRP A 291 -12.10 -12.54 2.53
N ARG A 292 -12.91 -13.56 2.88
CA ARG A 292 -13.82 -14.21 1.93
C ARG A 292 -14.92 -13.28 1.41
N THR A 293 -15.47 -12.39 2.25
CA THR A 293 -16.48 -11.41 1.81
C THR A 293 -15.84 -10.33 0.93
N ALA A 294 -14.66 -9.82 1.29
CA ALA A 294 -13.90 -8.89 0.45
C ALA A 294 -13.56 -9.51 -0.92
N ARG A 295 -13.21 -10.80 -0.96
CA ARG A 295 -12.92 -11.55 -2.19
C ARG A 295 -14.16 -11.76 -3.06
N LYS A 296 -15.34 -12.00 -2.47
CA LYS A 296 -16.60 -12.16 -3.22
C LYS A 296 -17.12 -10.84 -3.79
N GLY A 297 -16.92 -9.71 -3.08
CA GLY A 297 -17.31 -8.37 -3.53
C GLY A 297 -16.44 -7.78 -4.66
N GLY A 298 -15.55 -8.57 -5.27
CA GLY A 298 -14.78 -8.19 -6.46
C GLY A 298 -15.40 -8.68 -7.78
N GLU A 299 -16.40 -9.58 -7.74
CA GLU A 299 -17.09 -10.09 -8.94
C GLU A 299 -18.41 -9.36 -9.22
N GLU A 300 -18.99 -8.67 -8.23
CA GLU A 300 -20.12 -7.75 -8.40
C GLU A 300 -19.65 -6.32 -8.12
N GLY A 301 -19.85 -5.44 -9.09
CA GLY A 301 -19.24 -4.12 -9.17
C GLY A 301 -19.49 -3.19 -7.98
N ASP A 302 -18.55 -2.25 -7.84
CA ASP A 302 -18.67 -0.92 -7.22
C ASP A 302 -19.95 -0.66 -6.40
N ALA A 303 -19.87 -0.91 -5.10
CA ALA A 303 -20.84 -0.39 -4.13
C ALA A 303 -20.20 0.45 -3.00
N PHE A 304 -18.90 0.74 -3.06
CA PHE A 304 -18.21 1.56 -2.06
C PHE A 304 -17.22 2.50 -2.73
N GLY A 305 -17.76 3.54 -3.36
CA GLY A 305 -16.94 4.56 -4.04
C GLY A 305 -17.67 5.59 -4.88
N ALA A 306 -18.98 5.76 -4.73
CA ALA A 306 -19.70 6.93 -5.22
C ALA A 306 -20.28 7.70 -4.03
N VAL A 307 -19.39 8.30 -3.24
CA VAL A 307 -19.71 9.56 -2.56
C VAL A 307 -18.95 10.63 -3.33
N GLY A 308 -19.60 11.07 -4.41
CA GLY A 308 -19.17 12.18 -5.24
C GLY A 308 -20.35 13.14 -5.40
N CYS A 309 -20.34 14.18 -4.56
CA CYS A 309 -20.82 15.56 -4.72
C CYS A 309 -21.04 16.15 -3.32
#